data_AF-A0A8S3J2T5-F1
#
_entry.id   AF-A0A8S3J2T5-F1
#
_cell.length_a   1.000
_cell.length_b   1.000
_cell.length_c   1.000
_cell.angle_alpha   90.00
_cell.angle_beta   90.00
_cell.angle_gamma   90.00
#
_symmetry.space_group_name_H-M   'P 1'
#
loop_
_entity.id
_entity.type
_entity.pdbx_description
1 polymer ?
#
loop_
_entity_poly.entity_id
_entity_poly.type
_entity_poly.pdbx_seq_one_letter_code
_entity_poly.pdbx_strand_id
1 'polypeptide(L)'
;MASSTRNVDKFSCTTSRFLLPAFRRPCYREIIGIDVKSDPADEVFSTWTKEDGQYYHVINTALLNDDYDILKSNVQYINSLRTAIRNNNQKESLKVYRGLSLTSENVKQEYKEGLQFLWPTFTCTSKNKDVAHDFGNYMFEIEASEDDWTYRTDISQYSEFPAEQEVLFYPYSGYIV
;
A
#
# COMPACT_ATOMS: atom_id res chain seq x y z
N MET A 1 21.18 18.69 -13.53
CA MET A 1 20.03 17.79 -13.28
C MET A 1 20.37 16.99 -12.04
N ALA A 2 19.72 17.30 -10.91
CA ALA A 2 19.99 16.59 -9.67
C ALA A 2 19.45 15.17 -9.79
N SER A 3 20.34 14.18 -9.74
CA SER A 3 19.97 12.79 -9.55
C SER A 3 19.40 12.66 -8.15
N SER A 4 18.09 12.82 -8.01
CA SER A 4 17.35 12.42 -6.81
C SER A 4 17.65 10.94 -6.58
N THR A 5 18.42 10.66 -5.53
CA THR A 5 18.67 9.30 -5.05
C THR A 5 17.34 8.74 -4.59
N ARG A 6 16.73 7.90 -5.44
CA ARG A 6 15.46 7.20 -5.18
C ARG A 6 15.59 6.40 -3.89
N ASN A 7 14.59 6.50 -3.02
CA ASN A 7 14.50 5.64 -1.85
C ASN A 7 13.89 4.29 -2.27
N VAL A 8 14.71 3.23 -2.24
CA VAL A 8 14.32 1.87 -2.67
C VAL A 8 13.26 1.25 -1.73
N ASP A 9 12.99 1.89 -0.59
CA ASP A 9 12.08 1.42 0.45
C ASP A 9 10.59 1.71 0.22
N LYS A 10 10.22 2.40 -0.88
CA LYS A 10 8.81 2.75 -1.16
C LYS A 10 7.91 1.54 -1.41
N PHE A 11 8.42 0.53 -2.10
CA PHE A 11 7.70 -0.73 -2.33
C PHE A 11 8.38 -1.94 -1.67
N SER A 12 9.67 -1.82 -1.31
CA SER A 12 10.42 -2.81 -0.54
C SER A 12 9.89 -2.85 0.89
N CYS A 13 9.02 -3.82 1.17
CA CYS A 13 8.68 -4.14 2.54
C CYS A 13 9.52 -5.31 3.01
N THR A 14 10.20 -5.14 4.14
CA THR A 14 10.71 -6.23 4.98
C THR A 14 9.55 -6.97 5.65
N THR A 15 8.45 -7.23 4.93
CA THR A 15 7.30 -8.01 5.40
C THR A 15 7.75 -9.45 5.55
N SER A 16 8.30 -9.71 6.73
CA SER A 16 8.24 -10.99 7.40
C SER A 16 8.45 -10.70 8.88
N ARG A 17 7.50 -11.16 9.70
CA ARG A 17 7.86 -12.32 10.52
C ARG A 17 6.72 -13.04 11.23
N PHE A 18 5.56 -12.45 11.50
CA PHE A 18 4.48 -13.21 12.15
C PHE A 18 3.09 -12.86 11.63
N LEU A 19 2.76 -13.54 10.53
CA LEU A 19 1.45 -13.76 9.91
C LEU A 19 0.86 -12.53 9.20
N LEU A 20 0.89 -12.59 7.86
CA LEU A 20 -0.05 -11.86 7.03
C LEU A 20 -1.45 -12.11 7.62
N PRO A 21 -2.06 -11.11 8.29
CA PRO A 21 -3.12 -11.42 9.21
C PRO A 21 -4.39 -11.79 8.44
N ALA A 22 -5.15 -12.76 8.96
CA ALA A 22 -6.47 -13.07 8.44
C ALA A 22 -7.53 -12.04 8.86
N PHE A 23 -7.19 -11.13 9.79
CA PHE A 23 -8.10 -10.13 10.33
C PHE A 23 -7.40 -8.79 10.56
N ARG A 24 -8.18 -7.71 10.56
CA ARG A 24 -7.69 -6.36 10.88
C ARG A 24 -7.17 -6.32 12.31
N ARG A 25 -6.02 -5.68 12.52
CA ARG A 25 -5.39 -5.61 13.85
C ARG A 25 -6.10 -4.60 14.76
N PRO A 26 -6.03 -4.78 16.10
CA PRO A 26 -6.79 -4.00 17.05
C PRO A 26 -6.60 -2.49 16.95
N CYS A 27 -5.36 -2.00 16.85
CA CYS A 27 -5.10 -0.56 16.87
C CYS A 27 -5.68 0.11 15.61
N TYR A 28 -5.48 -0.51 14.44
CA TYR A 28 -6.14 -0.05 13.22
C TYR A 28 -7.67 -0.05 13.35
N ARG A 29 -8.28 -1.07 13.95
CA ARG A 29 -9.74 -1.12 14.14
C ARG A 29 -10.26 0.02 15.02
N GLU A 30 -9.47 0.47 15.99
CA GLU A 30 -9.83 1.56 16.87
C GLU A 30 -9.81 2.91 16.13
N ILE A 31 -8.71 3.22 15.42
CA ILE A 31 -8.56 4.54 14.78
C ILE A 31 -9.56 4.77 13.64
N ILE A 32 -9.99 3.71 12.93
CA ILE A 32 -10.89 3.85 11.79
C ILE A 32 -12.31 4.24 12.18
N GLY A 33 -12.67 4.10 13.46
CA GLY A 33 -13.96 4.54 14.00
C GLY A 33 -13.98 6.02 14.40
N ILE A 34 -12.83 6.70 14.37
CA ILE A 34 -12.73 8.12 14.72
C ILE A 34 -13.22 8.95 13.54
N ASP A 35 -14.26 9.75 13.78
CA ASP A 35 -14.78 10.69 12.80
C ASP A 35 -13.81 11.86 12.63
N VAL A 36 -13.44 12.15 11.37
CA VAL A 36 -12.51 13.21 11.01
C VAL A 36 -12.99 13.87 9.73
N LYS A 37 -12.68 15.15 9.59
CA LYS A 37 -12.93 15.86 8.34
C LYS A 37 -11.99 15.30 7.25
N SER A 38 -12.56 14.90 6.11
CA SER A 38 -11.77 14.46 4.97
C SER A 38 -11.14 15.64 4.26
N ASP A 39 -9.87 15.48 3.90
CA ASP A 39 -9.14 16.39 3.02
C ASP A 39 -9.43 16.07 1.54
N PRO A 40 -9.14 17.00 0.60
CA PRO A 40 -9.28 16.77 -0.85
C PRO A 40 -8.42 15.60 -1.35
N ALA A 41 -8.96 14.81 -2.28
CA ALA A 41 -8.30 13.58 -2.74
C ALA A 41 -6.95 13.82 -3.43
N ASP A 42 -6.85 14.88 -4.24
CA ASP A 42 -5.64 15.28 -4.94
C ASP A 42 -4.51 15.68 -3.98
N GLU A 43 -4.81 16.48 -2.96
CA GLU A 43 -3.83 16.85 -1.92
C GLU A 43 -3.34 15.63 -1.14
N VAL A 44 -4.25 14.72 -0.80
CA VAL A 44 -3.95 13.50 -0.04
C VAL A 44 -3.09 12.54 -0.86
N PHE A 45 -3.44 12.29 -2.13
CA PHE A 45 -2.63 11.44 -3.00
C PHE A 45 -1.26 12.05 -3.30
N SER A 46 -1.20 13.36 -3.54
CA SER A 46 0.09 14.05 -3.73
C SER A 46 0.97 13.90 -2.50
N THR A 47 0.43 14.15 -1.30
CA THR A 47 1.16 14.01 -0.02
C THR A 47 1.66 12.60 0.22
N TRP A 48 0.88 11.57 -0.17
CA TRP A 48 1.27 10.17 0.00
C TRP A 48 2.56 9.83 -0.74
N THR A 49 2.72 10.38 -1.93
CA THR A 49 3.82 10.05 -2.85
C THR A 49 5.09 10.86 -2.62
N LYS A 50 5.02 11.94 -1.85
CA LYS A 50 6.15 12.84 -1.60
C LYS A 50 7.23 12.17 -0.75
N GLU A 51 8.47 12.47 -1.08
CA GLU A 51 9.62 12.11 -0.23
C GLU A 51 9.69 12.99 1.03
N ASP A 52 9.16 14.21 0.97
CA ASP A 52 9.03 15.06 2.16
C ASP A 52 8.03 14.45 3.15
N GLY A 53 8.45 14.29 4.41
CA GLY A 53 7.67 13.63 5.46
C GLY A 53 7.54 12.10 5.35
N GLN A 54 7.79 11.51 4.17
CA GLN A 54 7.74 10.06 3.92
C GLN A 54 6.48 9.38 4.47
N TYR A 55 5.30 9.97 4.21
CA TYR A 55 4.02 9.50 4.75
C TYR A 55 3.77 8.01 4.44
N TYR A 56 4.08 7.56 3.22
CA TYR A 56 3.95 6.16 2.85
C TYR A 56 4.77 5.25 3.79
N HIS A 57 5.98 5.65 4.16
CA HIS A 57 6.88 4.86 4.98
C HIS A 57 6.41 4.84 6.44
N VAL A 58 6.12 6.02 7.01
CA VAL A 58 5.69 6.17 8.41
C VAL A 58 4.39 5.41 8.67
N ILE A 59 3.38 5.63 7.82
CA ILE A 59 2.05 5.01 8.01
C ILE A 59 2.10 3.51 7.74
N ASN A 60 2.76 3.06 6.67
CA ASN A 60 2.84 1.63 6.39
C ASN A 60 3.64 0.88 7.47
N THR A 61 4.70 1.49 8.02
CA THR A 61 5.44 0.91 9.15
C THR A 61 4.57 0.80 10.39
N ALA A 62 3.80 1.85 10.71
CA ALA A 62 2.87 1.83 11.83
C ALA A 62 1.77 0.76 11.65
N LEU A 63 1.19 0.62 10.45
CA LEU A 63 0.22 -0.43 10.12
C LEU A 63 0.82 -1.84 10.24
N LEU A 64 2.08 -2.02 9.80
CA LEU A 64 2.80 -3.29 9.89
C LEU A 64 3.14 -3.68 11.34
N ASN A 65 3.34 -2.70 12.21
CA ASN A 65 3.66 -2.91 13.62
C ASN A 65 2.44 -2.82 14.56
N ASP A 66 1.26 -2.45 14.02
CA ASP A 66 0.08 -2.08 14.80
C ASP A 66 0.38 -1.01 15.87
N ASP A 67 1.19 -0.01 15.50
CA ASP A 67 1.67 1.05 16.39
C ASP A 67 0.55 2.08 16.64
N TYR A 68 -0.10 1.99 17.80
CA TYR A 68 -1.24 2.84 18.14
C TYR A 68 -0.92 4.34 18.15
N ASP A 69 0.24 4.76 18.67
CA ASP A 69 0.54 6.17 18.87
C ASP A 69 0.78 6.88 17.52
N ILE A 70 1.50 6.22 16.61
CA ILE A 70 1.71 6.73 15.25
C ILE A 70 0.40 6.69 14.46
N LEU A 71 -0.37 5.61 14.56
CA LEU A 71 -1.66 5.49 13.89
C LEU A 71 -2.65 6.56 14.36
N LYS A 72 -2.72 6.81 15.66
CA LYS A 72 -3.62 7.81 16.25
C LYS A 72 -3.21 9.23 15.90
N SER A 73 -1.92 9.56 15.96
CA SER A 73 -1.43 10.89 15.58
C SER A 73 -1.65 11.20 14.10
N ASN A 74 -1.76 10.18 13.24
CA ASN A 74 -2.00 10.31 11.81
C ASN A 74 -3.44 9.96 11.38
N VAL A 75 -4.39 9.81 12.32
CA VAL A 75 -5.73 9.28 12.03
C VAL A 75 -6.50 10.11 11.00
N GLN A 76 -6.36 11.44 11.04
CA GLN A 76 -7.01 12.32 10.05
C GLN A 76 -6.55 11.95 8.64
N TYR A 77 -5.24 11.93 8.43
CA TYR A 77 -4.66 11.63 7.13
C TYR A 77 -4.99 10.20 6.66
N ILE A 78 -4.89 9.21 7.54
CA ILE A 78 -5.22 7.81 7.23
C ILE A 78 -6.68 7.69 6.76
N ASN A 79 -7.62 8.36 7.44
CA ASN A 79 -9.04 8.33 7.09
C ASN A 79 -9.33 9.15 5.82
N SER A 80 -8.65 10.28 5.61
CA SER A 80 -8.70 11.05 4.35
C SER A 80 -8.22 10.19 3.18
N LEU A 81 -7.10 9.48 3.30
CA LEU A 81 -6.55 8.60 2.25
C LEU A 81 -7.48 7.42 1.95
N ARG A 82 -8.02 6.78 2.99
CA ARG A 82 -9.05 5.74 2.84
C ARG A 82 -10.26 6.27 2.07
N THR A 83 -10.76 7.45 2.44
CA THR A 83 -11.92 8.06 1.79
C THR A 83 -11.63 8.41 0.33
N ALA A 84 -10.44 8.96 0.07
CA ALA A 84 -9.98 9.28 -1.28
C ALA A 84 -9.92 8.04 -2.17
N ILE A 85 -9.32 6.93 -1.71
CA ILE A 85 -9.26 5.66 -2.48
C ILE A 85 -10.68 5.13 -2.75
N ARG A 86 -11.55 5.14 -1.73
CA ARG A 86 -12.91 4.62 -1.87
C ARG A 86 -13.73 5.43 -2.88
N ASN A 87 -13.63 6.76 -2.85
CA ASN A 87 -14.38 7.65 -3.72
C ASN A 87 -13.86 7.66 -5.17
N ASN A 88 -12.57 7.36 -5.36
CA ASN A 88 -11.93 7.25 -6.67
C ASN A 88 -11.67 5.78 -7.05
N ASN A 89 -12.55 4.87 -6.62
CA ASN A 89 -12.33 3.45 -6.79
C ASN A 89 -12.37 3.06 -8.27
N GLN A 90 -11.28 2.48 -8.74
CA GLN A 90 -11.15 1.92 -10.07
C GLN A 90 -11.62 0.45 -10.05
N LYS A 91 -12.70 0.16 -10.77
CA LYS A 91 -13.27 -1.19 -10.83
C LYS A 91 -12.82 -1.98 -12.05
N GLU A 92 -12.27 -1.35 -13.09
CA GLU A 92 -11.87 -2.10 -14.27
C GLU A 92 -10.80 -3.14 -13.93
N SER A 93 -10.90 -4.31 -14.55
CA SER A 93 -9.89 -5.35 -14.41
C SER A 93 -8.53 -4.82 -14.83
N LEU A 94 -7.52 -5.01 -13.98
CA LEU A 94 -6.18 -4.49 -14.22
C LEU A 94 -5.12 -5.43 -13.63
N LYS A 95 -3.96 -5.48 -14.30
CA LYS A 95 -2.79 -6.20 -13.82
C LYS A 95 -1.75 -5.20 -13.31
N VAL A 96 -1.29 -5.39 -12.09
CA VAL A 96 -0.30 -4.54 -11.42
C VAL A 96 0.77 -5.39 -10.74
N TYR A 97 1.87 -4.74 -10.40
CA TYR A 97 3.10 -5.37 -9.96
C TYR A 97 3.60 -4.69 -8.68
N ARG A 98 4.09 -5.49 -7.74
CA ARG A 98 4.74 -4.98 -6.53
C ARG A 98 6.08 -5.69 -6.33
N GLY A 99 7.17 -4.92 -6.30
CA GLY A 99 8.48 -5.42 -5.87
C GLY A 99 8.48 -5.70 -4.37
N LEU A 100 9.12 -6.79 -3.97
CA LEU A 100 9.26 -7.22 -2.59
C LEU A 100 10.72 -7.61 -2.32
N SER A 101 11.28 -7.07 -1.23
CA SER A 101 12.62 -7.44 -0.77
C SER A 101 12.52 -8.55 0.28
N LEU A 102 12.53 -9.80 -0.18
CA LEU A 102 12.34 -10.99 0.65
C LEU A 102 13.52 -11.94 0.52
N THR A 103 13.78 -12.72 1.57
CA THR A 103 14.66 -13.88 1.44
C THR A 103 13.90 -15.02 0.77
N SER A 104 14.62 -15.93 0.11
CA SER A 104 14.01 -17.13 -0.48
C SER A 104 13.29 -18.00 0.56
N GLU A 105 13.74 -17.96 1.81
CA GLU A 105 13.11 -18.68 2.92
C GLU A 105 11.75 -18.07 3.27
N ASN A 106 11.67 -16.73 3.39
CA ASN A 106 10.41 -16.04 3.66
C ASN A 106 9.37 -16.33 2.58
N VAL A 107 9.77 -16.34 1.30
CA VAL A 107 8.85 -16.65 0.19
C VAL A 107 8.25 -18.03 0.35
N LYS A 108 9.08 -19.06 0.59
CA LYS A 108 8.61 -20.45 0.74
C LYS A 108 7.71 -20.65 1.96
N GLN A 109 7.96 -19.91 3.04
CA GLN A 109 7.20 -20.02 4.27
C GLN A 109 5.87 -19.26 4.20
N GLU A 110 5.86 -18.07 3.60
CA GLU A 110 4.77 -17.11 3.70
C GLU A 110 3.87 -17.04 2.46
N TYR A 111 4.31 -17.49 1.29
CA TYR A 111 3.54 -17.38 0.04
C TYR A 111 3.37 -18.76 -0.60
N LYS A 112 2.35 -19.49 -0.16
CA LYS A 112 1.98 -20.81 -0.69
C LYS A 112 0.71 -20.71 -1.51
N GLU A 113 0.64 -21.42 -2.62
CA GLU A 113 -0.56 -21.49 -3.46
C GLU A 113 -1.82 -21.80 -2.64
N GLY A 114 -2.89 -21.03 -2.88
CA GLY A 114 -4.15 -21.08 -2.17
C GLY A 114 -4.17 -20.34 -0.83
N LEU A 115 -3.04 -19.77 -0.37
CA LEU A 115 -3.01 -18.97 0.85
C LEU A 115 -3.77 -17.66 0.65
N GLN A 116 -4.75 -17.43 1.52
CA GLN A 116 -5.46 -16.17 1.60
C GLN A 116 -4.92 -15.33 2.75
N PHE A 117 -4.72 -14.04 2.51
CA PHE A 117 -4.17 -13.14 3.51
C PHE A 117 -4.57 -11.68 3.28
N LEU A 118 -4.38 -10.84 4.29
CA LEU A 118 -4.54 -9.39 4.18
C LEU A 118 -3.17 -8.70 4.23
N TRP A 119 -2.91 -7.70 3.39
CA TRP A 119 -1.77 -6.80 3.60
C TRP A 119 -2.19 -5.61 4.48
N PRO A 120 -1.62 -5.42 5.68
CA PRO A 120 -2.01 -4.34 6.59
C PRO A 120 -1.83 -2.93 6.01
N THR A 121 -0.87 -2.77 5.10
CA THR A 121 -0.44 -1.50 4.50
C THR A 121 -1.38 -1.01 3.42
N PHE A 122 -1.35 0.29 3.13
CA PHE A 122 -1.78 0.77 1.82
C PHE A 122 -0.83 0.18 0.78
N THR A 123 -1.33 -0.76 -0.03
CA THR A 123 -0.47 -1.54 -0.91
C THR A 123 -0.18 -0.71 -2.15
N CYS A 124 1.02 -0.14 -2.21
CA CYS A 124 1.53 0.53 -3.39
C CYS A 124 1.87 -0.52 -4.45
N THR A 125 1.41 -0.32 -5.68
CA THR A 125 1.70 -1.18 -6.83
C THR A 125 1.97 -0.32 -8.05
N SER A 126 2.59 -0.87 -9.09
CA SER A 126 2.82 -0.19 -10.36
C SER A 126 2.12 -0.94 -11.50
N LYS A 127 1.58 -0.22 -12.49
CA LYS A 127 1.20 -0.83 -13.78
C LYS A 127 2.42 -1.18 -14.63
N ASN A 128 3.59 -0.60 -14.33
CA ASN A 128 4.83 -0.85 -15.02
C ASN A 128 5.65 -1.93 -14.28
N LYS A 129 5.77 -3.10 -14.92
CA LYS A 129 6.50 -4.25 -14.38
C LYS A 129 7.97 -3.94 -14.11
N ASP A 130 8.63 -3.22 -15.00
CA ASP A 130 10.06 -2.91 -14.88
C ASP A 130 10.31 -1.97 -13.70
N VAL A 131 9.43 -0.98 -13.51
CA VAL A 131 9.50 -0.09 -12.34
C VAL A 131 9.28 -0.86 -11.05
N ALA A 132 8.29 -1.76 -11.00
CA ALA A 132 8.06 -2.58 -9.80
C ALA A 132 9.28 -3.47 -9.46
N HIS A 133 9.96 -4.00 -10.47
CA HIS A 133 11.15 -4.83 -10.30
C HIS A 133 12.33 -4.08 -9.66
N ASP A 134 12.44 -2.76 -9.85
CA ASP A 134 13.51 -1.96 -9.23
C ASP A 134 13.40 -1.90 -7.68
N PHE A 135 12.27 -2.29 -7.10
CA PHE A 135 12.02 -2.20 -5.66
C PHE A 135 12.19 -3.52 -4.88
N GLY A 136 12.62 -4.60 -5.52
CA GLY A 136 12.81 -5.85 -4.79
C GLY A 136 13.30 -7.00 -5.66
N ASN A 137 13.81 -8.04 -4.99
CA ASN A 137 14.29 -9.26 -5.64
C ASN A 137 13.19 -10.27 -5.95
N TYR A 138 11.98 -10.06 -5.42
CA TYR A 138 10.78 -10.79 -5.76
C TYR A 138 9.71 -9.83 -6.27
N MET A 139 8.75 -10.36 -7.03
CA MET A 139 7.65 -9.58 -7.55
C MET A 139 6.34 -10.32 -7.33
N PHE A 140 5.36 -9.60 -6.79
CA PHE A 140 3.99 -10.06 -6.70
C PHE A 140 3.21 -9.49 -7.88
N GLU A 141 2.77 -10.37 -8.78
CA GLU A 141 1.86 -9.99 -9.87
C GLU A 141 0.42 -10.11 -9.36
N ILE A 142 -0.35 -9.02 -9.45
CA ILE A 142 -1.70 -8.95 -8.92
C ILE A 142 -2.66 -8.79 -10.09
N GLU A 143 -3.56 -9.74 -10.23
CA GLU A 143 -4.71 -9.64 -11.13
C GLU A 143 -5.89 -9.13 -10.31
N ALA A 144 -6.23 -7.86 -10.48
CA ALA A 144 -7.38 -7.26 -9.82
C ALA A 144 -8.57 -7.30 -10.80
N SER A 145 -9.68 -7.88 -10.37
CA SER A 145 -10.91 -7.99 -11.15
C SER A 145 -11.92 -6.89 -10.80
N GLU A 146 -13.00 -6.82 -11.57
CA GLU A 146 -14.13 -5.93 -11.31
C GLU A 146 -15.04 -6.38 -10.16
N ASP A 147 -14.97 -7.66 -9.82
CA ASP A 147 -15.77 -8.30 -8.78
C ASP A 147 -15.03 -8.38 -7.42
N ASP A 148 -13.80 -7.87 -7.36
CA ASP A 148 -13.01 -7.86 -6.13
C ASP A 148 -13.65 -6.97 -5.05
N TRP A 149 -13.60 -7.41 -3.79
CA TRP A 149 -14.22 -6.70 -2.67
C TRP A 149 -13.32 -5.63 -2.02
N THR A 150 -12.30 -5.17 -2.74
CA THR A 150 -11.38 -4.13 -2.27
C THR A 150 -11.48 -2.85 -3.10
N TYR A 151 -10.91 -1.77 -2.56
CA TYR A 151 -10.80 -0.50 -3.25
C TYR A 151 -9.37 -0.27 -3.73
N ARG A 152 -9.23 0.27 -4.93
CA ARG A 152 -7.95 0.64 -5.54
C ARG A 152 -8.12 1.91 -6.38
N THR A 153 -7.07 2.71 -6.46
CA THR A 153 -7.10 3.94 -7.26
C THR A 153 -5.78 4.12 -7.97
N ASP A 154 -5.84 4.43 -9.26
CA ASP A 154 -4.70 4.96 -10.00
C ASP A 154 -4.42 6.40 -9.53
N ILE A 155 -3.27 6.59 -8.88
CA ILE A 155 -2.85 7.87 -8.33
C ILE A 155 -1.70 8.50 -9.15
N SER A 156 -1.37 7.94 -10.31
CA SER A 156 -0.22 8.36 -11.12
C SER A 156 -0.27 9.84 -11.50
N GLN A 157 -1.46 10.39 -11.74
CA GLN A 157 -1.65 11.81 -12.07
C GLN A 157 -1.39 12.78 -10.91
N TYR A 158 -1.44 12.29 -9.66
CA TYR A 158 -1.20 13.08 -8.44
C TYR A 158 0.21 12.89 -7.88
N SER A 159 0.89 11.84 -8.34
CA SER A 159 2.19 11.42 -7.83
C SER A 159 3.31 12.39 -8.20
N GLU A 160 4.26 12.57 -7.29
CA GLU A 160 5.57 13.20 -7.61
C GLU A 160 6.35 12.38 -8.66
N PHE A 161 6.05 11.09 -8.78
CA PHE A 161 6.68 10.15 -9.69
C PHE A 161 5.64 9.53 -10.65
N PRO A 162 5.07 10.29 -11.60
CA PRO A 162 3.99 9.80 -12.47
C PRO A 162 4.41 8.61 -13.35
N ALA A 163 5.70 8.50 -13.67
CA ALA A 163 6.28 7.38 -14.41
C ALA A 163 6.18 6.04 -13.67
N GLU A 164 5.99 6.04 -12.34
CA GLU A 164 5.75 4.84 -11.56
C GLU A 164 4.37 4.23 -11.83
N GLN A 165 3.45 4.99 -12.43
CA GLN A 165 2.11 4.51 -12.76
C GLN A 165 1.43 3.84 -11.55
N GLU A 166 1.55 4.48 -10.38
CA GLU A 166 1.17 3.89 -9.10
C GLU A 166 -0.34 3.66 -9.00
N VAL A 167 -0.71 2.44 -8.63
CA VAL A 167 -2.07 2.07 -8.21
C VAL A 167 -2.01 1.72 -6.73
N LEU A 168 -2.79 2.45 -5.93
CA LEU A 168 -2.79 2.32 -4.48
C LEU A 168 -4.02 1.55 -4.03
N PHE A 169 -3.81 0.45 -3.30
CA PHE A 169 -4.88 -0.36 -2.72
C PHE A 169 -5.17 0.06 -1.28
N TYR A 170 -6.43 -0.15 -0.89
CA TYR A 170 -6.91 0.05 0.47
C TYR A 170 -6.11 -0.79 1.49
N PRO A 171 -5.90 -0.31 2.74
CA PRO A 171 -5.23 -1.07 3.77
C PRO A 171 -6.08 -2.28 4.18
N TYR A 172 -5.41 -3.39 4.47
CA TYR A 172 -6.05 -4.71 4.68
C TYR A 172 -6.86 -5.18 3.45
N SER A 173 -6.38 -4.86 2.24
CA SER A 173 -6.82 -5.57 1.03
C SER A 173 -6.47 -7.06 1.15
N GLY A 174 -7.39 -7.91 0.69
CA GLY A 174 -7.21 -9.36 0.68
C GLY A 174 -6.61 -9.84 -0.63
N TYR A 175 -5.75 -10.85 -0.53
CA TYR A 175 -5.05 -11.47 -1.66
C TYR A 175 -5.07 -13.00 -1.50
N ILE A 176 -4.98 -13.68 -2.63
CA ILE A 176 -4.75 -15.13 -2.72
C ILE A 176 -3.50 -15.36 -3.57
N VAL A 177 -2.63 -16.26 -3.13
CA VAL A 177 -1.44 -16.71 -3.88
C VAL A 177 -1.83 -17.83 -4.83
#